data_AF-A0A9W9Y950-F1
#
_entry.id   AF-A0A9W9Y950-F1
#
_cell.length_a   1.000
_cell.length_b   1.000
_cell.length_c   1.000
_cell.angle_alpha   90.00
_cell.angle_beta   90.00
_cell.angle_gamma   90.00
#
_symmetry.space_group_name_H-M   'P 1'
#
loop_
_entity.id
_entity.type
_entity.pdbx_description
1 polymer ?
#
loop_
_entity_poly.entity_id
_entity_poly.type
_entity_poly.pdbx_seq_one_letter_code
_entity_poly.pdbx_strand_id
1 'polypeptide(L)'
;MARERSASTIPLTENTLFVGPRIPDEIRRMTPHLTSIDKALFRKILQVIVVVLEGKAPDDGLLQRLQSDTVTEDTLSCLYAGLYSLLRSALRLPQTSLKPEQFKADLVELNALNRVLEPSVLMELNLSDGKIHAFEVSSAKFHELRYNVAYMLKEMEDVEKKNILKIQD
;
A
#
# COMPACT_ATOMS: atom_id res chain seq x y z
N MET A 1 49.47 8.37 35.97
CA MET A 1 48.00 8.50 35.98
C MET A 1 47.58 9.34 34.79
N ALA A 2 47.12 8.72 33.70
CA ALA A 2 46.30 9.38 32.68
C ALA A 2 45.57 8.25 31.96
N ARG A 3 44.31 8.07 32.31
CA ARG A 3 43.45 6.98 31.84
C ARG A 3 42.76 7.49 30.59
N GLU A 4 43.31 7.19 29.41
CA GLU A 4 42.64 7.42 28.14
C GLU A 4 41.29 6.70 28.17
N ARG A 5 40.21 7.48 28.22
CA ARG A 5 38.85 6.97 28.00
C ARG A 5 38.73 6.75 26.50
N SER A 6 39.03 5.53 26.06
CA SER A 6 38.64 5.01 24.77
C SER A 6 37.14 5.30 24.59
N ALA A 7 36.81 6.19 23.67
CA ALA A 7 35.45 6.42 23.24
C ALA A 7 34.93 5.08 22.73
N SER A 8 34.00 4.48 23.48
CA SER A 8 33.28 3.30 23.03
C SER A 8 32.47 3.71 21.81
N THR A 9 32.98 3.39 20.62
CA THR A 9 32.22 3.40 19.39
C THR A 9 31.08 2.40 19.57
N ILE A 10 29.92 2.89 19.97
CA ILE A 10 28.70 2.09 19.98
C ILE A 10 28.44 1.74 18.51
N PRO A 11 28.38 0.45 18.15
CA PRO A 11 28.02 0.07 16.79
C PRO A 11 26.60 0.58 16.51
N LEU A 12 26.45 1.41 15.49
CA LEU A 12 25.17 1.89 14.95
C LEU A 12 24.42 0.70 14.34
N THR A 13 23.80 -0.11 15.18
CA THR A 13 22.71 -1.00 14.80
C THR A 13 21.42 -0.37 15.27
N GLU A 14 21.04 0.75 14.66
CA GLU A 14 19.68 1.25 14.77
C GLU A 14 19.22 1.65 13.38
N ASN A 15 18.45 0.77 12.72
CA ASN A 15 17.55 1.20 11.66
C ASN A 15 16.50 2.12 12.32
N THR A 16 16.88 3.36 12.62
CA THR A 16 15.94 4.34 13.15
C THR A 16 14.92 4.63 12.05
N LEU A 17 13.66 4.27 12.30
CA LEU A 17 12.55 4.56 11.40
C LEU A 17 12.45 6.06 11.12
N PHE A 18 11.88 6.45 9.98
CA PHE A 18 11.66 7.85 9.64
C PHE A 18 10.80 8.63 10.67
N VAL A 19 10.04 7.92 11.53
CA VAL A 19 9.25 8.49 12.63
C VAL A 19 10.09 8.87 13.85
N GLY A 20 11.39 8.57 13.85
CA GLY A 20 12.33 8.84 14.93
C GLY A 20 12.51 7.67 15.90
N PRO A 21 13.16 7.90 17.06
CA PRO A 21 13.58 6.86 17.99
C PRO A 21 12.41 6.18 18.74
N ARG A 22 11.23 6.80 18.75
CA ARG A 22 10.02 6.24 19.35
C ARG A 22 8.84 6.42 18.42
N ILE A 23 8.11 5.35 18.16
CA ILE A 23 6.88 5.37 17.37
C ILE A 23 5.82 6.21 18.12
N PRO A 24 5.30 7.31 17.51
CA PRO A 24 4.19 8.08 18.03
C PRO A 24 2.98 7.21 18.41
N ASP A 25 2.32 7.55 19.52
CA ASP A 25 1.22 6.74 20.05
C ASP A 25 -0.01 6.78 19.11
N GLU A 26 -0.16 7.85 18.33
CA GLU A 26 -1.16 7.99 17.27
C GLU A 26 -1.01 6.90 16.20
N ILE A 27 0.23 6.62 15.80
CA ILE A 27 0.53 5.59 14.81
C ILE A 27 0.18 4.22 15.38
N ARG A 28 0.57 3.95 16.64
CA ARG A 28 0.25 2.68 17.31
C ARG A 28 -1.27 2.46 17.44
N ARG A 29 -2.03 3.52 17.76
CA ARG A 29 -3.50 3.44 17.90
C ARG A 29 -4.20 3.19 16.57
N MET A 30 -3.71 3.73 15.44
CA MET A 30 -4.36 3.53 14.15
C MET A 30 -4.05 2.18 13.50
N THR A 31 -2.88 1.59 13.74
CA THR A 31 -2.44 0.33 13.12
C THR A 31 -3.49 -0.79 13.12
N PRO A 32 -4.20 -1.10 14.23
CA PRO A 32 -5.23 -2.14 14.21
C PRO A 32 -6.41 -1.80 13.29
N HIS A 33 -6.78 -0.54 13.18
CA HIS A 33 -7.93 -0.10 12.38
C HIS A 33 -7.66 -0.12 10.87
N LEU A 34 -6.39 -0.04 10.46
CA LEU A 34 -6.01 -0.10 9.04
C LEU A 34 -6.30 -1.46 8.39
N THR A 35 -6.44 -2.52 9.19
CA THR A 35 -6.81 -3.86 8.68
C THR A 35 -8.29 -3.96 8.29
N SER A 36 -9.17 -3.20 8.95
CA SER A 36 -10.62 -3.27 8.80
C SER A 36 -11.18 -2.33 7.73
N ILE A 37 -10.32 -1.52 7.11
CA ILE A 37 -10.74 -0.41 6.25
C ILE A 37 -10.48 -0.68 4.78
N ASP A 38 -11.39 -0.17 3.95
CA ASP A 38 -11.30 -0.23 2.50
C ASP A 38 -10.32 0.79 1.94
N LYS A 39 -9.71 0.45 0.79
CA LYS A 39 -8.74 1.32 0.13
C LYS A 39 -9.34 2.67 -0.29
N ALA A 40 -10.65 2.75 -0.51
CA ALA A 40 -11.31 3.99 -0.91
C ALA A 40 -11.39 4.98 0.25
N LEU A 41 -11.82 4.56 1.45
CA LEU A 41 -11.80 5.45 2.63
C LEU A 41 -10.38 5.87 3.00
N PHE A 42 -9.41 4.95 2.97
CA PHE A 42 -8.00 5.28 3.20
C PHE A 42 -7.51 6.40 2.26
N ARG A 43 -7.83 6.28 0.96
CA ARG A 43 -7.46 7.29 -0.05
C ARG A 43 -8.13 8.63 0.22
N LYS A 44 -9.40 8.65 0.63
CA LYS A 44 -10.12 9.88 0.99
C LYS A 44 -9.49 10.58 2.19
N ILE A 45 -9.17 9.85 3.26
CA ILE A 45 -8.51 10.41 4.45
C ILE A 45 -7.16 11.00 4.07
N LEU A 46 -6.37 10.28 3.26
CA LEU A 46 -5.07 10.75 2.79
C LEU A 46 -5.19 12.04 1.96
N GLN A 47 -6.18 12.12 1.07
CA GLN A 47 -6.45 13.33 0.28
C GLN A 47 -6.73 14.54 1.17
N VAL A 48 -7.57 14.38 2.20
CA VAL A 48 -7.88 15.46 3.14
C VAL A 48 -6.62 15.89 3.91
N ILE A 49 -5.81 14.93 4.38
CA ILE A 49 -4.56 15.24 5.06
C ILE A 49 -3.59 15.99 4.16
N VAL A 50 -3.46 15.60 2.89
CA VAL A 50 -2.59 16.29 1.93
C VAL A 50 -3.06 17.74 1.72
N VAL A 51 -4.36 17.98 1.57
CA VAL A 51 -4.92 19.34 1.46
C VAL A 51 -4.59 20.19 2.69
N VAL A 52 -4.74 19.62 3.90
CA VAL A 52 -4.39 20.30 5.16
C VAL A 52 -2.88 20.57 5.26
N LEU A 53 -2.04 19.63 4.85
CA LEU A 53 -0.58 19.79 4.86
C LEU A 53 -0.09 20.81 3.83
N GLU A 54 -0.81 20.99 2.72
CA GLU A 54 -0.59 22.08 1.76
C GLU A 54 -1.02 23.45 2.31
N GLY A 55 -1.62 23.51 3.50
CA GLY A 55 -2.10 24.75 4.12
C GLY A 55 -3.45 25.24 3.58
N LYS A 56 -4.19 24.40 2.86
CA LYS A 56 -5.53 24.71 2.34
C LYS A 56 -6.59 24.19 3.30
N ALA A 57 -7.73 24.86 3.35
CA ALA A 57 -8.91 24.32 4.03
C ALA A 57 -9.49 23.18 3.16
N PRO A 58 -9.82 22.02 3.76
CA PRO A 58 -10.63 21.01 3.09
C PRO A 58 -11.93 21.66 2.63
N ASP A 59 -12.32 21.45 1.37
CA ASP A 59 -13.63 21.89 0.92
C ASP A 59 -14.73 21.03 1.58
N ASP A 60 -15.93 21.61 1.73
CA ASP A 60 -17.06 20.89 2.32
C ASP A 60 -17.42 19.63 1.52
N GLY A 61 -17.09 19.61 0.21
CA GLY A 61 -17.24 18.45 -0.65
C GLY A 61 -16.36 17.26 -0.27
N LEU A 62 -15.08 17.48 0.09
CA LEU A 62 -14.18 16.43 0.57
C LEU A 62 -14.61 15.91 1.95
N LEU A 63 -15.12 16.78 2.81
CA LEU A 63 -15.65 16.40 4.13
C LEU A 63 -16.93 15.56 4.00
N GLN A 64 -17.87 15.95 3.13
CA GLN A 64 -19.06 15.15 2.84
C GLN A 64 -18.71 13.79 2.22
N ARG A 65 -17.63 13.71 1.42
CA ARG A 65 -17.17 12.43 0.84
C ARG A 65 -16.59 11.46 1.88
N LEU A 66 -16.14 11.96 3.04
CA LEU A 66 -15.73 11.13 4.18
C LEU A 66 -16.93 10.53 4.91
N GLN A 67 -18.12 11.16 4.85
CA GLN A 67 -19.36 10.69 5.46
C GLN A 67 -20.01 9.50 4.72
N SER A 68 -19.21 8.60 4.16
CA SER A 68 -19.72 7.34 3.59
C SER A 68 -19.89 6.29 4.70
N ASP A 69 -20.99 6.42 5.44
CA ASP A 69 -21.90 5.40 6.01
C ASP A 69 -21.41 4.05 6.61
N THR A 70 -20.12 3.83 6.90
CA THR A 70 -19.66 2.52 7.42
C THR A 70 -18.65 2.54 8.57
N VAL A 71 -18.17 3.71 9.02
CA VAL A 71 -17.06 3.78 10.00
C VAL A 71 -17.38 4.68 11.20
N THR A 72 -17.09 4.17 12.40
CA THR A 72 -17.24 4.89 13.67
C THR A 72 -16.36 6.14 13.72
N GLU A 73 -16.90 7.25 14.23
CA GLU A 73 -16.21 8.54 14.37
C GLU A 73 -14.86 8.43 15.12
N ASP A 74 -14.81 7.60 16.16
CA ASP A 74 -13.58 7.32 16.92
C ASP A 74 -12.50 6.65 16.05
N THR A 75 -12.91 5.73 15.18
CA THR A 75 -12.00 5.04 14.26
C THR A 75 -11.47 6.00 13.21
N LEU A 76 -12.35 6.85 12.65
CA LEU A 76 -11.96 7.90 11.71
C LEU A 76 -10.95 8.87 12.32
N SER A 77 -11.19 9.30 13.56
CA SER A 77 -10.32 10.21 14.31
C SER A 77 -8.95 9.59 14.57
N CYS A 78 -8.90 8.33 15.01
CA CYS A 78 -7.66 7.58 15.22
C CYS A 78 -6.85 7.48 13.92
N LEU A 79 -7.49 7.16 12.79
CA LEU A 79 -6.82 7.05 11.49
C LEU A 79 -6.29 8.39 11.02
N TYR A 80 -7.10 9.43 11.10
CA TYR A 80 -6.70 10.77 10.69
C TYR A 80 -5.46 11.21 11.47
N ALA A 81 -5.48 11.08 12.81
CA ALA A 81 -4.36 11.46 13.66
C ALA A 81 -3.08 10.65 13.37
N GLY A 82 -3.21 9.35 13.16
CA GLY A 82 -2.08 8.47 12.86
C GLY A 82 -1.49 8.71 11.47
N LEU A 83 -2.33 8.84 10.43
CA LEU A 83 -1.89 9.13 9.07
C LEU A 83 -1.30 10.53 8.93
N TYR A 84 -1.88 11.52 9.62
CA TYR A 84 -1.33 12.87 9.70
C TYR A 84 0.05 12.85 10.35
N SER A 85 0.21 12.10 11.45
CA SER A 85 1.50 11.93 12.13
C SER A 85 2.53 11.23 11.25
N LEU A 86 2.15 10.21 10.48
CA LEU A 86 3.03 9.55 9.51
C LEU A 86 3.50 10.53 8.44
N LEU A 87 2.58 11.18 7.74
CA LEU A 87 2.93 12.11 6.65
C LEU A 87 3.74 13.29 7.17
N ARG A 88 3.38 13.84 8.33
CA ARG A 88 4.16 14.92 8.96
C ARG A 88 5.57 14.46 9.33
N SER A 89 5.74 13.24 9.80
CA SER A 89 7.08 12.69 10.12
C SER A 89 7.91 12.47 8.86
N ALA A 90 7.29 11.95 7.79
CA ALA A 90 7.96 11.75 6.51
C ALA A 90 8.37 13.08 5.86
N LEU A 91 7.49 14.08 5.88
CA LEU A 91 7.72 15.40 5.28
C LEU A 91 8.70 16.28 6.07
N ARG A 92 9.01 15.95 7.32
CA ARG A 92 10.07 16.61 8.09
C ARG A 92 11.47 16.29 7.55
N LEU A 93 11.62 15.15 6.87
CA LEU A 93 12.90 14.73 6.32
C LEU A 93 13.09 15.36 4.94
N PRO A 94 14.30 15.82 4.60
CA PRO A 94 14.59 16.28 3.25
C PRO A 94 14.41 15.11 2.27
N GLN A 95 13.90 15.40 1.07
CA GLN A 95 13.59 14.39 0.05
C GLN A 95 14.82 13.55 -0.37
N THR A 96 16.03 14.02 -0.08
CA THR A 96 17.29 13.31 -0.29
C THR A 96 17.56 12.19 0.73
N SER A 97 16.94 12.27 1.92
CA SER A 97 17.19 11.34 3.04
C SER A 97 16.19 10.19 3.07
N LEU A 98 14.93 10.43 2.71
CA LEU A 98 13.90 9.40 2.72
C LEU A 98 13.66 8.85 1.32
N LYS A 99 14.45 7.84 0.94
CA LYS A 99 14.27 7.14 -0.34
C LYS A 99 12.90 6.42 -0.36
N PRO A 100 12.20 6.36 -1.51
CA PRO A 100 10.90 5.67 -1.60
C PRO A 100 10.95 4.21 -1.14
N GLU A 101 12.05 3.50 -1.38
CA GLU A 101 12.23 2.11 -0.94
C GLU A 101 12.37 2.00 0.58
N GLN A 102 13.14 2.90 1.21
CA GLN A 102 13.27 2.96 2.66
C GLN A 102 11.95 3.32 3.33
N PHE A 103 11.21 4.29 2.77
CA PHE A 103 9.90 4.66 3.27
C PHE A 103 8.93 3.48 3.25
N LYS A 104 8.92 2.69 2.17
CA LYS A 104 8.10 1.47 2.10
C LYS A 104 8.54 0.43 3.13
N ALA A 105 9.84 0.21 3.31
CA ALA A 105 10.36 -0.73 4.31
C ALA A 105 9.93 -0.32 5.73
N ASP A 106 10.09 0.96 6.09
CA ASP A 106 9.70 1.49 7.39
C ASP A 106 8.18 1.35 7.64
N LEU A 107 7.35 1.57 6.61
CA LEU A 107 5.90 1.41 6.72
C LEU A 107 5.46 -0.05 6.93
N VAL A 108 6.22 -1.01 6.38
CA VAL A 108 6.04 -2.44 6.63
C VAL A 108 6.46 -2.77 8.07
N GLU A 109 7.60 -2.27 8.53
CA GLU A 109 8.08 -2.48 9.90
C GLU A 109 7.13 -1.90 10.96
N LEU A 110 6.48 -0.77 10.66
CA LEU A 110 5.44 -0.16 11.49
C LEU A 110 4.12 -0.96 11.53
N ASN A 111 3.99 -2.04 10.74
CA ASN A 111 2.75 -2.77 10.47
C ASN A 111 1.58 -1.88 10.01
N ALA A 112 1.84 -0.62 9.66
CA ALA A 112 0.81 0.37 9.42
C ALA A 112 0.11 0.10 8.08
N LEU A 113 0.83 -0.31 7.03
CA LEU A 113 0.28 -0.36 5.67
C LEU A 113 0.43 -1.70 4.95
N ASN A 114 0.72 -2.79 5.68
CA ASN A 114 1.07 -4.09 5.09
C ASN A 114 -0.01 -4.63 4.13
N ARG A 115 -1.30 -4.39 4.39
CA ARG A 115 -2.42 -4.78 3.50
C ARG A 115 -2.74 -3.76 2.40
N VAL A 116 -2.49 -2.46 2.66
CA VAL A 116 -2.73 -1.39 1.66
C VAL A 116 -1.67 -1.42 0.55
N LEU A 117 -0.42 -1.76 0.92
CA LEU A 117 0.73 -1.86 0.03
C LEU A 117 0.90 -3.23 -0.62
N GLU A 118 -0.10 -4.12 -0.54
CA GLU A 118 -0.03 -5.40 -1.23
C GLU A 118 0.27 -5.19 -2.72
N PRO A 119 1.28 -5.89 -3.28
CA PRO A 119 1.59 -5.82 -4.69
C PRO A 119 0.36 -6.15 -5.52
N SER A 120 -0.04 -5.21 -6.37
CA SER A 120 -1.09 -5.38 -7.35
C SER A 120 -0.53 -5.21 -8.75
N VAL A 121 -1.08 -5.97 -9.67
CA VAL A 121 -0.78 -5.88 -11.10
C VAL A 121 -1.89 -5.05 -11.73
N LEU A 122 -1.51 -3.93 -12.36
CA LEU A 122 -2.42 -3.21 -13.23
C LEU A 122 -2.54 -4.01 -14.54
N MET A 123 -3.73 -4.50 -14.84
CA MET A 123 -4.02 -5.21 -16.09
C MET A 123 -4.92 -4.38 -16.98
N GLU A 124 -4.59 -4.38 -18.27
CA GLU A 124 -5.40 -3.77 -19.32
C GLU A 124 -5.95 -4.86 -20.24
N LEU A 125 -7.27 -4.91 -20.38
CA LEU A 125 -7.96 -5.77 -21.33
C LEU A 125 -8.39 -4.94 -22.53
N ASN A 126 -7.85 -5.28 -23.70
CA ASN A 126 -8.33 -4.77 -24.97
C ASN A 126 -9.43 -5.70 -25.48
N LEU A 127 -10.66 -5.22 -25.53
CA LEU A 127 -11.80 -5.98 -26.01
C LEU A 127 -11.95 -5.85 -27.52
N SER A 128 -12.66 -6.80 -28.13
CA SER A 128 -12.92 -6.82 -29.57
C SER A 128 -13.76 -5.64 -30.05
N ASP A 129 -14.48 -4.96 -29.16
CA ASP A 129 -15.20 -3.72 -29.46
C ASP A 129 -14.30 -2.46 -29.41
N GLY A 130 -12.99 -2.64 -29.22
CA GLY A 130 -11.99 -1.58 -29.15
C GLY A 130 -11.91 -0.88 -27.80
N LYS A 131 -12.71 -1.27 -26.80
CA LYS A 131 -12.61 -0.70 -25.45
C LYS A 131 -11.40 -1.26 -24.71
N ILE A 132 -10.84 -0.42 -23.84
CA ILE A 132 -9.77 -0.79 -22.93
C ILE A 132 -10.31 -0.75 -21.51
N HIS A 133 -10.24 -1.89 -20.81
CA HIS A 133 -10.56 -1.97 -19.38
C HIS A 133 -9.29 -2.15 -18.56
N ALA A 134 -8.92 -1.12 -17.81
CA ALA A 134 -7.81 -1.14 -16.86
C ALA A 134 -8.32 -1.41 -15.44
N PHE A 135 -7.72 -2.37 -14.74
CA PHE A 135 -8.07 -2.69 -13.36
C PHE A 135 -6.88 -3.27 -12.59
N GLU A 136 -6.87 -3.07 -11.27
CA GLU A 136 -5.86 -3.62 -10.36
C GLU A 136 -6.24 -5.03 -9.89
N VAL A 137 -5.28 -5.95 -9.90
CA VAL A 137 -5.46 -7.34 -9.45
C VAL A 137 -4.40 -7.70 -8.42
N SER A 138 -4.79 -8.39 -7.34
CA SER A 138 -3.82 -8.87 -6.35
C SER A 138 -2.87 -9.90 -6.96
N SER A 139 -1.65 -10.00 -6.41
CA SER A 139 -0.68 -11.01 -6.84
C SER A 139 -1.27 -12.42 -6.85
N ALA A 140 -2.03 -12.82 -5.83
CA ALA A 140 -2.66 -14.14 -5.77
C ALA A 140 -3.62 -14.40 -6.94
N LYS A 141 -4.52 -13.44 -7.22
CA LYS A 141 -5.51 -13.58 -8.30
C LYS A 141 -4.85 -13.53 -9.69
N PHE A 142 -3.74 -12.80 -9.82
CA PHE A 142 -2.93 -12.81 -11.04
C PHE A 142 -2.27 -14.18 -11.29
N HIS A 143 -1.74 -14.83 -10.24
CA HIS A 143 -1.19 -16.19 -10.37
C HIS A 143 -2.27 -17.22 -10.73
N GLU A 144 -3.45 -17.13 -10.12
CA GLU A 144 -4.60 -17.96 -10.46
C GLU A 144 -5.00 -17.79 -11.93
N LEU A 145 -5.08 -16.54 -12.41
CA LEU A 145 -5.38 -16.25 -13.81
C LEU A 145 -4.32 -16.87 -14.74
N ARG A 146 -3.03 -16.71 -14.42
CA ARG A 146 -1.93 -17.29 -15.21
C ARG A 146 -2.04 -18.82 -15.28
N TYR A 147 -2.34 -19.47 -14.16
CA TYR A 147 -2.54 -20.91 -14.11
C TYR A 147 -3.73 -21.34 -14.98
N ASN A 148 -4.87 -20.67 -14.83
CA ASN A 148 -6.08 -21.00 -15.59
C ASN A 148 -5.89 -20.83 -17.10
N VAL A 149 -5.19 -19.77 -17.52
CA VAL A 149 -4.86 -19.54 -18.93
C VAL A 149 -3.92 -20.64 -19.44
N ALA A 150 -2.85 -20.97 -18.71
CA ALA A 150 -1.93 -22.04 -19.11
C ALA A 150 -2.64 -23.40 -19.19
N TYR A 151 -3.54 -23.68 -18.23
CA TYR A 151 -4.33 -24.90 -18.21
C TYR A 151 -5.27 -24.98 -19.42
N MET A 152 -5.99 -23.90 -19.73
CA MET A 152 -6.85 -23.84 -20.91
C MET A 152 -6.07 -24.03 -22.22
N LEU A 153 -4.92 -23.37 -22.37
CA LEU A 153 -4.08 -23.52 -23.56
C LEU A 153 -3.62 -24.97 -23.75
N LYS A 154 -3.27 -25.65 -22.65
CA LYS A 154 -2.91 -27.07 -22.68
C LYS A 154 -4.10 -27.95 -23.12
N GLU A 155 -5.29 -27.73 -22.56
CA GLU A 155 -6.49 -28.47 -22.95
C GLU A 155 -6.83 -28.24 -24.43
N MET A 156 -6.70 -27.01 -24.92
CA MET A 156 -6.90 -26.69 -26.34
C MET A 156 -5.91 -27.45 -27.24
N GLU A 157 -4.63 -27.46 -26.86
CA GLU A 157 -3.58 -28.21 -27.58
C GLU A 157 -3.88 -29.73 -27.59
N ASP A 158 -4.33 -30.27 -26.46
CA ASP A 158 -4.68 -31.70 -26.34
C ASP A 158 -5.92 -32.06 -27.19
N VAL A 159 -6.89 -31.14 -27.31
CA VAL A 159 -8.05 -31.29 -28.21
C VAL A 159 -7.62 -31.25 -29.67
N GLU A 160 -6.76 -30.30 -30.04
CA GLU A 160 -6.22 -30.22 -31.40
C GLU A 160 -5.49 -31.51 -31.78
N LYS A 161 -4.57 -32.00 -30.93
CA LYS A 161 -3.84 -33.26 -31.13
C LYS A 161 -4.75 -34.48 -31.32
N LYS A 162 -5.88 -34.52 -30.63
CA LYS A 162 -6.88 -35.60 -30.78
C LYS A 162 -7.71 -35.47 -32.06
N ASN A 163 -7.93 -34.26 -32.59
CA ASN A 163 -8.67 -34.03 -33.82
C ASN A 163 -7.84 -34.31 -35.08
N ILE A 164 -6.52 -34.06 -35.08
CA ILE A 164 -5.64 -34.41 -36.22
C ILE A 164 -5.60 -35.92 -36.50
N LEU A 165 -5.85 -36.75 -35.47
CA LEU A 165 -5.92 -38.20 -35.61
C LEU A 165 -7.24 -38.71 -36.23
N LYS A 166 -8.24 -37.83 -36.45
CA LYS A 166 -9.57 -38.20 -36.94
C LYS A 166 -9.92 -37.66 -38.34
N ILE A 167 -9.04 -36.88 -38.99
CA ILE A 167 -9.30 -36.27 -40.31
C ILE A 167 -8.72 -37.13 -41.46
N GLN A 168 -8.44 -38.42 -41.22
CA GLN A 168 -8.16 -39.38 -42.29
C GLN A 168 -9.41 -40.23 -42.52
N ASP A 169 -10.26 -39.78 -43.45
CA ASP A 169 -11.13 -40.58 -44.31
C ASP A 169 -11.38 -39.79 -45.61
#